data_AF-A0A3S1DR33-F1
#
_entry.id   AF-A0A3S1DR33-F1
#
_cell.length_a   1.000
_cell.length_b   1.000
_cell.length_c   1.000
_cell.angle_alpha   90.00
_cell.angle_beta   90.00
_cell.angle_gamma   90.00
#
_symmetry.space_group_name_H-M   'P 1'
#
loop_
_entity.id
_entity.type
_entity.pdbx_description
1 polymer ?
#
loop_
_entity_poly.entity_id
_entity_poly.type
_entity_poly.pdbx_seq_one_letter_code
_entity_poly.pdbx_strand_id
1 'polypeptide(L)'
;YLDFLTDGGLGAAAYDDYVPFDHATSLAEAQADFDRKLIAFCDGLSEADLDRRVITDRREDGKIPERIGDILAHVFLHDIHHRGQVHAMLSGTSVPPPQLDEFLLDYDLKLRKDEVERLGL
;
A
#
# COMPACT_ATOMS: atom_id res chain seq x y z
N TYR A 1 1.79 0.69 8.24
CA TYR A 1 1.10 -0.62 8.32
C TYR A 1 2.01 -1.80 8.03
N LEU A 2 2.81 -1.80 6.96
CA LEU A 2 3.72 -2.92 6.66
C LEU A 2 4.64 -3.29 7.84
N ASP A 3 5.17 -2.30 8.55
CA ASP A 3 6.01 -2.54 9.73
C ASP A 3 5.29 -3.39 10.81
N PHE A 4 4.00 -3.13 11.09
CA PHE A 4 3.21 -3.94 12.01
C PHE A 4 2.99 -5.37 11.49
N LEU A 5 2.85 -5.52 10.16
CA LEU A 5 2.66 -6.82 9.51
C LEU A 5 3.93 -7.68 9.55
N THR A 6 5.11 -7.05 9.47
CA THR A 6 6.41 -7.72 9.45
C THR A 6 7.11 -7.74 10.81
N ASP A 7 6.47 -7.25 11.87
CA ASP A 7 7.06 -7.07 13.21
C ASP A 7 8.40 -6.29 13.17
N GLY A 8 8.45 -5.23 12.35
CA GLY A 8 9.66 -4.45 12.08
C GLY A 8 10.12 -3.57 13.25
N GLY A 9 9.27 -3.39 14.27
CA GLY A 9 9.59 -2.73 15.53
C GLY A 9 9.55 -1.20 15.49
N LEU A 10 9.30 -0.58 14.33
CA LEU A 10 9.17 0.88 14.20
C LEU A 10 7.78 1.36 14.64
N GLY A 11 6.75 0.59 14.30
CA GLY A 11 5.35 0.80 14.65
C GLY A 11 4.85 2.23 14.39
N ALA A 12 4.18 2.80 15.39
CA ALA A 12 3.63 4.16 15.30
C ALA A 12 4.70 5.26 15.23
N ALA A 13 5.97 4.96 15.60
CA ALA A 13 7.04 5.95 15.52
C ALA A 13 7.41 6.31 14.07
N ALA A 14 7.02 5.47 13.09
CA ALA A 14 7.16 5.77 11.67
C ALA A 14 6.58 7.12 11.24
N TYR A 15 5.58 7.63 11.98
CA TYR A 15 4.95 8.92 11.70
C TYR A 15 5.70 10.11 12.31
N ASP A 16 6.56 9.89 13.30
CA ASP A 16 7.30 10.98 13.98
C ASP A 16 8.52 11.42 13.15
N ASP A 17 9.15 10.48 12.45
CA ASP A 17 10.35 10.71 11.64
C ASP A 17 10.03 10.87 10.14
N TYR A 18 8.84 11.39 9.82
CA TYR A 18 8.44 11.60 8.43
C TYR A 18 9.35 12.65 7.77
N VAL A 19 9.99 12.25 6.66
CA VAL A 19 10.78 13.13 5.79
C VAL A 19 10.22 13.03 4.38
N PRO A 20 9.80 14.15 3.75
CA PRO A 20 9.32 14.13 2.38
C PRO A 20 10.46 13.85 1.39
N PHE A 21 10.11 13.32 0.22
CA PHE A 21 11.03 13.24 -0.90
C PHE A 21 11.00 14.54 -1.71
N ASP A 22 12.18 15.10 -2.00
CA ASP A 22 12.31 16.33 -2.81
C ASP A 22 12.04 16.10 -4.31
N HIS A 23 12.14 14.84 -4.77
CA HIS A 23 12.05 14.47 -6.17
C HIS A 23 11.08 13.31 -6.40
N ALA A 24 10.26 13.44 -7.44
CA ALA A 24 9.31 12.40 -7.84
C ALA A 24 9.99 11.06 -8.16
N THR A 25 11.18 11.07 -8.76
CA THR A 25 11.95 9.85 -9.03
C THR A 25 12.33 9.12 -7.76
N SER A 26 12.80 9.84 -6.73
CA SER A 26 13.16 9.25 -5.45
C SER A 26 11.95 8.69 -4.71
N LEU A 27 10.80 9.38 -4.79
CA LEU A 27 9.54 8.84 -4.27
C LEU A 27 9.12 7.57 -5.01
N ALA A 28 9.24 7.54 -6.34
CA ALA A 28 8.88 6.38 -7.16
C ALA A 28 9.77 5.15 -6.85
N GLU A 29 11.07 5.36 -6.63
CA GLU A 29 12.00 4.29 -6.21
C GLU A 29 11.64 3.74 -4.82
N ALA A 30 11.34 4.62 -3.86
CA ALA A 30 10.91 4.22 -2.53
C ALA A 30 9.57 3.48 -2.54
N GLN A 31 8.61 3.93 -3.37
CA GLN A 31 7.34 3.24 -3.57
C GLN A 31 7.57 1.84 -4.16
N ALA A 32 8.39 1.71 -5.20
CA ALA A 32 8.67 0.41 -5.80
C ALA A 32 9.37 -0.57 -4.85
N ASP A 33 10.22 -0.08 -3.94
CA ASP A 33 10.80 -0.89 -2.87
C ASP A 33 9.74 -1.34 -1.85
N PHE A 34 8.85 -0.44 -1.43
CA PHE A 34 7.72 -0.76 -0.57
C PHE A 34 6.77 -1.80 -1.21
N ASP A 35 6.42 -1.62 -2.48
CA ASP A 35 5.56 -2.52 -3.23
C ASP A 35 6.14 -3.93 -3.26
N ARG A 36 7.45 -4.08 -3.54
CA ARG A 36 8.11 -5.39 -3.53
C ARG A 36 8.06 -6.05 -2.15
N LYS A 37 8.25 -5.29 -1.08
CA LYS A 37 8.16 -5.82 0.29
C LYS A 37 6.75 -6.25 0.64
N LEU A 38 5.74 -5.48 0.22
CA LEU A 38 4.34 -5.83 0.44
C LEU A 38 3.92 -7.06 -0.37
N ILE A 39 4.35 -7.15 -1.63
CA ILE A 39 4.13 -8.34 -2.48
C ILE A 39 4.77 -9.56 -1.85
N ALA A 40 6.05 -9.48 -1.47
CA ALA A 40 6.75 -10.59 -0.82
C ALA A 40 6.10 -11.02 0.51
N PHE A 41 5.56 -10.06 1.28
CA PHE A 41 4.79 -10.36 2.48
C PHE A 41 3.52 -11.14 2.11
N CYS A 42 2.73 -10.66 1.16
CA CYS A 42 1.50 -11.31 0.70
C CYS A 42 1.75 -12.71 0.12
N ASP A 43 2.79 -12.89 -0.69
CA ASP A 43 3.18 -14.18 -1.28
C ASP A 43 3.57 -15.22 -0.21
N GLY A 44 4.03 -14.75 0.96
CA GLY A 44 4.37 -15.59 2.11
C GLY A 44 3.19 -15.99 2.99
N LEU A 45 1.98 -15.46 2.76
CA LEU A 45 0.81 -15.75 3.58
C LEU A 45 0.10 -17.04 3.14
N SER A 46 -0.28 -17.85 4.12
CA SER A 46 -1.34 -18.83 3.95
C SER A 46 -2.71 -18.21 4.24
N GLU A 47 -3.80 -18.88 3.83
CA GLU A 47 -5.16 -18.45 4.14
C GLU A 47 -5.39 -18.28 5.65
N ALA A 48 -4.86 -19.20 6.46
CA ALA A 48 -4.97 -19.14 7.92
C ALA A 48 -4.21 -17.94 8.53
N ASP A 49 -3.20 -17.41 7.84
CA ASP A 49 -2.45 -16.26 8.34
C ASP A 49 -3.28 -14.97 8.34
N LEU A 50 -4.31 -14.88 7.49
CA LEU A 50 -5.19 -13.72 7.43
C LEU A 50 -5.96 -13.50 8.74
N ASP A 51 -6.19 -14.58 9.50
CA ASP A 51 -6.87 -14.54 10.80
C ASP A 51 -5.94 -14.24 11.99
N ARG A 52 -4.62 -14.33 11.79
CA ARG A 52 -3.65 -13.96 12.83
C ARG A 52 -3.77 -12.49 13.15
N ARG A 53 -3.48 -12.15 14.42
CA ARG A 53 -3.49 -10.77 14.90
C ARG A 53 -2.08 -10.26 15.12
N VAL A 54 -1.85 -9.02 14.70
CA VAL A 54 -0.64 -8.25 15.01
C VAL A 54 -1.02 -7.05 15.87
N ILE A 55 -0.10 -6.64 16.75
CA ILE A 55 -0.33 -5.48 17.60
C ILE A 55 -0.06 -4.21 16.80
N THR A 56 -1.08 -3.38 16.65
CA THR A 56 -0.94 -2.02 16.12
C THR A 56 -0.90 -1.04 17.28
N ASP A 57 0.12 -0.18 17.31
CA ASP A 57 0.19 0.89 18.29
C ASP A 57 -0.61 2.09 17.78
N ARG A 58 -1.68 2.46 18.47
CA ARG A 58 -2.56 3.59 18.17
C ARG A 58 -2.28 4.78 19.09
N ARG A 59 -1.10 4.82 19.73
CA ARG A 59 -0.65 5.88 20.64
C ARG A 59 -1.63 6.08 21.80
N GLU A 60 -2.39 7.17 21.80
CA GLU A 60 -3.33 7.54 22.86
C GLU A 60 -4.45 6.48 23.02
N ASP A 61 -4.83 5.82 21.93
CA ASP A 61 -5.84 4.74 21.95
C ASP A 61 -5.24 3.37 22.34
N GLY A 62 -3.93 3.31 22.58
CA GLY A 62 -3.21 2.14 23.06
C GLY A 62 -2.86 1.10 21.97
N LYS A 63 -2.48 -0.09 22.43
CA LYS A 63 -2.02 -1.21 21.58
C LYS A 63 -3.18 -2.14 21.25
N ILE A 64 -3.58 -2.19 19.99
CA ILE A 64 -4.78 -2.89 19.52
C ILE A 64 -4.40 -4.11 18.66
N PRO A 65 -4.86 -5.33 19.01
CA PRO A 65 -4.63 -6.53 18.20
C PRO A 65 -5.57 -6.57 16.99
N GLU A 66 -5.03 -6.33 15.79
CA GLU A 66 -5.77 -6.23 14.53
C GLU A 66 -5.50 -7.48 13.68
N ARG A 67 -6.51 -7.98 12.94
CA ARG A 67 -6.31 -9.12 12.02
C ARG A 67 -5.50 -8.69 10.79
N ILE A 68 -4.59 -9.56 10.34
CA ILE A 68 -3.76 -9.30 9.15
C ILE A 68 -4.63 -9.01 7.93
N GLY A 69 -5.68 -9.81 7.69
CA GLY A 69 -6.60 -9.59 6.56
C GLY A 69 -7.30 -8.23 6.60
N ASP A 70 -7.71 -7.77 7.78
CA ASP A 70 -8.39 -6.48 7.93
C ASP A 70 -7.42 -5.30 7.72
N ILE A 71 -6.16 -5.44 8.14
CA ILE A 71 -5.10 -4.45 7.86
C ILE A 71 -4.82 -4.37 6.35
N LEU A 72 -4.66 -5.50 5.67
CA LEU A 72 -4.40 -5.52 4.23
C LEU A 72 -5.56 -4.89 3.45
N ALA A 73 -6.80 -5.24 3.77
CA ALA A 73 -7.97 -4.62 3.18
C ALA A 73 -7.98 -3.09 3.42
N HIS A 74 -7.68 -2.65 4.64
CA HIS A 74 -7.57 -1.23 4.96
C HIS A 74 -6.50 -0.52 4.11
N VAL A 75 -5.30 -1.09 3.99
CA VAL A 75 -4.20 -0.52 3.19
C VAL A 75 -4.62 -0.37 1.73
N PHE A 76 -5.16 -1.43 1.11
CA PHE A 76 -5.56 -1.39 -0.30
C PHE A 76 -6.69 -0.38 -0.56
N LEU A 77 -7.67 -0.29 0.34
CA LEU A 77 -8.74 0.70 0.24
C LEU A 77 -8.22 2.12 0.42
N HIS A 78 -7.27 2.33 1.33
CA HIS A 78 -6.65 3.62 1.59
C HIS A 78 -5.82 4.10 0.40
N ASP A 79 -5.11 3.19 -0.29
CA ASP A 79 -4.37 3.51 -1.50
C ASP A 79 -5.31 3.93 -2.65
N ILE A 80 -6.40 3.20 -2.88
CA ILE A 80 -7.41 3.56 -3.87
C ILE A 80 -8.02 4.92 -3.53
N HIS A 81 -8.30 5.19 -2.25
CA HIS A 81 -8.83 6.47 -1.80
C HIS A 81 -7.91 7.64 -2.16
N HIS A 82 -6.63 7.58 -1.83
CA HIS A 82 -5.68 8.65 -2.17
C HIS A 82 -5.40 8.75 -3.67
N ARG A 83 -5.38 7.64 -4.40
CA ARG A 83 -5.30 7.68 -5.86
C ARG A 83 -6.51 8.40 -6.47
N GLY A 84 -7.71 8.25 -5.89
CA GLY A 84 -8.89 9.04 -6.22
C GLY A 84 -8.67 10.54 -6.09
N GLN A 85 -8.03 10.97 -4.99
CA GLN A 85 -7.69 12.38 -4.77
C GLN A 85 -6.69 12.89 -5.83
N VAL A 86 -5.63 12.14 -6.10
CA VAL A 86 -4.61 12.51 -7.11
C VAL A 86 -5.22 12.57 -8.52
N HIS A 87 -6.09 11.61 -8.86
CA HIS A 87 -6.81 11.62 -10.13
C HIS A 87 -7.66 12.88 -10.29
N ALA A 88 -8.41 13.28 -9.25
CA ALA A 88 -9.18 14.52 -9.29
C ALA A 88 -8.29 15.76 -9.47
N MET A 89 -7.11 15.79 -8.83
CA MET A 89 -6.13 16.87 -9.03
C MET A 89 -5.60 16.90 -10.47
N LEU A 90 -5.22 15.74 -11.02
CA LEU A 90 -4.73 15.62 -12.40
C LEU A 90 -5.78 15.98 -13.44
N SER A 91 -7.04 15.62 -13.23
CA SER A 91 -8.18 16.03 -14.07
C SER A 91 -8.35 17.55 -14.17
N GLY A 92 -7.81 18.32 -13.22
CA GLY A 92 -7.75 19.78 -13.28
C GLY A 92 -6.61 20.33 -14.14
N THR A 93 -5.79 19.47 -14.75
CA THR A 93 -4.60 19.84 -15.54
C THR A 93 -4.74 19.39 -16.99
N SER A 94 -3.73 19.65 -17.82
CA SER A 94 -3.64 19.11 -19.18
C SER A 94 -3.13 17.66 -19.25
N VAL A 95 -2.71 17.08 -18.12
CA VAL A 95 -2.23 15.70 -18.04
C VAL A 95 -3.42 14.79 -17.74
N PRO A 96 -3.74 13.83 -18.63
CA PRO A 96 -4.83 12.91 -18.36
C PRO A 96 -4.49 12.05 -17.14
N PRO A 97 -5.41 11.90 -16.18
CA PRO A 97 -5.17 11.03 -15.04
C PRO A 97 -5.16 9.55 -15.46
N PRO A 98 -4.41 8.69 -14.77
CA PRO A 98 -4.44 7.25 -15.01
C PRO A 98 -5.75 6.62 -14.52
N GLN A 99 -6.07 5.43 -15.03
CA GLN A 99 -7.19 4.60 -14.53
C GLN A 99 -6.96 4.15 -13.08
N LEU A 100 -8.05 3.96 -12.32
CA LEU A 100 -7.99 3.82 -10.86
C LEU A 100 -8.53 2.50 -10.30
N ASP A 101 -9.47 1.86 -10.98
CA ASP A 101 -10.31 0.78 -10.44
C ASP A 101 -10.13 -0.57 -11.14
N GLU A 102 -9.28 -0.63 -12.16
CA GLU A 102 -9.00 -1.82 -12.97
C GLU A 102 -8.06 -2.82 -12.26
N PHE A 103 -8.41 -3.26 -11.05
CA PHE A 103 -7.56 -4.13 -10.22
C PHE A 103 -8.18 -5.46 -9.80
N LEU A 104 -9.51 -5.58 -9.86
CA LEU A 104 -10.21 -6.69 -9.20
C LEU A 104 -10.84 -7.67 -10.19
N LEU A 105 -11.14 -7.24 -11.41
CA LEU A 105 -11.84 -8.09 -12.37
C LEU A 105 -10.83 -8.82 -13.26
N ASP A 106 -11.19 -10.05 -13.68
CA ASP A 106 -10.39 -10.81 -14.67
C ASP A 106 -10.19 -10.03 -15.98
N TYR A 107 -11.17 -9.20 -16.34
CA TYR A 107 -11.10 -8.30 -17.50
C TYR A 107 -9.93 -7.31 -17.40
N ASP A 108 -9.59 -6.89 -16.18
CA ASP A 108 -8.61 -5.83 -15.92
C ASP A 108 -7.17 -6.34 -16.04
N LEU A 109 -6.96 -7.67 -16.04
CA LEU A 109 -5.62 -8.26 -16.13
C LEU A 109 -4.82 -7.73 -17.33
N LYS A 110 -5.48 -7.56 -18.49
CA LYS A 110 -4.85 -7.03 -19.70
C LYS A 110 -4.48 -5.53 -19.58
N LEU A 111 -5.17 -4.81 -18.71
CA LEU A 111 -5.04 -3.36 -18.54
C LEU A 111 -3.89 -3.00 -17.60
N ARG A 112 -3.50 -3.93 -16.73
CA ARG A 112 -2.37 -3.78 -15.80
C ARG A 112 -1.09 -4.47 -16.24
N LYS A 113 -1.05 -5.00 -17.46
CA LYS A 113 0.10 -5.79 -17.94
C LYS A 113 1.40 -4.99 -17.85
N ASP A 114 1.39 -3.76 -18.35
CA ASP A 114 2.58 -2.92 -18.38
C ASP A 114 3.04 -2.54 -16.96
N GLU A 115 2.11 -2.33 -16.02
CA GLU A 115 2.39 -2.09 -14.60
C GLU A 115 3.10 -3.29 -13.96
N VAL A 116 2.59 -4.50 -14.18
CA VAL A 116 3.13 -5.74 -13.62
C VAL A 116 4.52 -6.02 -14.23
N GLU A 117 4.69 -5.85 -15.54
CA GLU A 117 5.99 -6.00 -16.21
C GLU A 117 7.04 -5.02 -15.67
N ARG A 118 6.66 -3.77 -15.33
CA ARG A 118 7.57 -2.80 -14.69
C ARG A 118 8.03 -3.22 -13.30
N LEU A 119 7.25 -4.04 -12.59
CA LEU A 119 7.65 -4.61 -11.30
C LEU A 119 8.51 -5.88 -11.45
N GLY A 120 8.62 -6.43 -12.66
CA GLY A 120 9.37 -7.66 -12.94
C GLY A 120 8.64 -8.93 -12.50
N LEU A 121 7.30 -8.87 -12.43
CA LEU A 121 6.41 -9.97 -12.07
C LEU A 121 5.69 -10.56 -13.28
#